data_AF-A0AAQ4DXE1-F1
#
_entry.id   AF-A0AAQ4DXE1-F1
#
_cell.length_a   1.000
_cell.length_b   1.000
_cell.length_c   1.000
_cell.angle_alpha   90.00
_cell.angle_beta   90.00
_cell.angle_gamma   90.00
#
_symmetry.space_group_name_H-M   'P 1'
#
loop_
_entity.id
_entity.type
_entity.pdbx_description
1 polymer ?
#
loop_
_entity_poly.entity_id
_entity_poly.type
_entity_poly.pdbx_seq_one_letter_code
_entity_poly.pdbx_strand_id
1 'polypeptide(L)'
;MRLRCTLGSKSRGNSVKSASSYKMMQCVGTRVVREVAPKHCPEEEQSSPATPPSVVPKQEEDASPCAVPGMPASLVIRERRHFLVCVAQPIPHPSNIEVPLGSHTFLSRHNPSMCFTHVDERTETFLGYASEELLGKSVYSYFDPRDVLRLQQDFKTRE
;
A
#
# COMPACT_ATOMS: atom_id res chain seq x y z
N MET A 1 -4.29 -3.05 2.15
CA MET A 1 -4.06 -3.94 0.99
C MET A 1 -3.43 -5.25 1.48
N ARG A 2 -3.98 -6.40 1.07
CA ARG A 2 -3.40 -7.72 1.37
C ARG A 2 -2.46 -8.13 0.22
N LEU A 3 -1.18 -8.30 0.50
CA LEU A 3 -0.18 -8.71 -0.48
C LEU A 3 0.39 -10.09 -0.14
N ARG A 4 0.72 -10.87 -1.17
CA ARG A 4 1.41 -12.15 -0.99
C ARG A 4 2.88 -11.89 -0.66
N CYS A 5 3.38 -12.49 0.42
CA CYS A 5 4.72 -12.23 0.92
C CYS A 5 5.67 -13.35 0.51
N THR A 6 6.68 -13.02 -0.30
CA THR A 6 7.73 -13.96 -0.73
C THR A 6 8.95 -13.99 0.20
N LEU A 7 9.00 -13.11 1.22
CA LEU A 7 10.09 -13.07 2.19
C LEU A 7 9.94 -14.21 3.22
N GLY A 8 10.95 -15.09 3.30
CA GLY A 8 11.06 -16.12 4.33
C GLY A 8 11.63 -15.60 5.65
N SER A 9 11.65 -16.47 6.68
CA SER A 9 12.11 -16.16 8.05
C SER A 9 13.59 -15.76 8.18
N LYS A 10 14.40 -15.96 7.13
CA LYS A 10 15.83 -15.63 7.08
C LYS A 10 16.18 -14.64 5.96
N SER A 11 15.26 -13.73 5.62
CA SER A 11 15.36 -12.75 4.52
C SER A 11 15.67 -13.31 3.13
N ARG A 12 15.73 -14.63 2.96
CA ARG A 12 15.78 -15.30 1.65
C ARG A 12 14.40 -15.27 1.00
N GLY A 13 14.35 -14.79 -0.23
CA GLY A 13 13.13 -14.75 -1.02
C GLY A 13 12.77 -16.13 -1.58
N ASN A 14 11.48 -16.44 -1.59
CA ASN A 14 10.89 -17.61 -2.23
C ASN A 14 10.13 -17.20 -3.50
N SER A 15 9.86 -18.16 -4.39
CA SER A 15 9.01 -17.92 -5.56
C SER A 15 7.59 -17.53 -5.14
N VAL A 16 6.91 -16.71 -5.96
CA VAL A 16 5.51 -16.31 -5.76
C VAL A 16 4.59 -17.51 -5.62
N LYS A 17 4.85 -18.60 -6.35
CA LYS A 17 4.05 -19.83 -6.28
C LYS A 17 4.16 -20.52 -4.91
N SER A 18 5.33 -20.43 -4.27
CA SER A 18 5.66 -21.07 -2.98
C SER A 18 5.39 -20.17 -1.77
N ALA A 19 5.05 -18.90 -1.98
CA ALA A 19 4.71 -17.98 -0.90
C ALA A 19 3.40 -18.41 -0.22
N SER A 20 3.46 -18.89 1.02
CA SER A 20 2.28 -19.31 1.80
C SER A 20 1.71 -18.20 2.69
N SER A 21 2.46 -17.11 2.89
CA SER A 21 2.10 -16.04 3.81
C SER A 21 1.59 -14.79 3.08
N TYR A 22 0.80 -14.01 3.80
CA TYR A 22 0.30 -12.71 3.36
C TYR A 22 0.75 -11.64 4.36
N LYS A 23 1.01 -10.44 3.86
CA LYS A 23 1.24 -9.24 4.68
C LYS A 23 0.19 -8.20 4.36
N MET A 24 -0.25 -7.50 5.40
CA MET A 24 -1.14 -6.37 5.28
C MET A 24 -0.31 -5.09 5.18
N MET A 25 -0.61 -4.29 4.17
CA MET A 25 -0.03 -2.96 3.96
C MET A 25 -1.11 -1.91 4.15
N GLN A 26 -0.84 -0.88 4.94
CA GLN A 26 -1.65 0.33 4.97
C GLN A 26 -1.33 1.15 3.73
N CYS A 27 -2.33 1.48 2.91
CA CYS A 27 -2.14 2.25 1.69
C CYS A 27 -2.88 3.58 1.79
N VAL A 28 -2.17 4.68 1.54
CA VAL A 28 -2.74 6.02 1.47
C VAL A 28 -2.41 6.59 0.09
N GLY A 29 -3.40 7.14 -0.62
CA GLY A 29 -3.19 7.58 -1.99
C GLY A 29 -4.32 8.42 -2.56
N THR A 30 -4.06 8.95 -3.76
CA THR A 30 -4.93 9.91 -4.45
C THR A 30 -5.06 9.53 -5.93
N ARG A 31 -6.21 9.83 -6.51
CA ARG A 31 -6.45 9.70 -7.95
C ARG A 31 -5.88 10.90 -8.69
N VAL A 32 -5.04 10.65 -9.68
CA VAL A 32 -4.43 11.65 -10.56
C VAL A 32 -5.00 11.48 -11.96
N VAL A 33 -5.39 12.56 -12.61
CA VAL A 33 -5.81 12.54 -14.02
C VAL A 33 -4.73 13.20 -14.84
N ARG A 34 -4.25 12.52 -15.89
CA ARG A 34 -3.32 13.12 -16.86
C ARG A 34 -3.88 13.01 -18.26
N GLU A 35 -3.68 14.07 -19.02
CA GLU A 35 -3.82 14.02 -20.46
C GLU A 35 -2.60 13.31 -21.03
N VAL A 36 -2.82 12.22 -21.76
CA VAL A 36 -1.75 11.47 -22.39
C VAL A 36 -1.92 11.61 -23.90
N ALA A 37 -0.82 11.91 -24.59
CA ALA A 37 -0.80 11.92 -26.04
C ALA A 37 -1.19 10.52 -26.57
N PRO A 38 -1.99 10.43 -27.64
CA PRO A 38 -2.33 9.15 -28.24
C PRO A 38 -1.05 8.42 -28.66
N LYS A 39 -0.87 7.18 -28.17
CA LYS A 39 0.20 6.30 -28.65
C LYS A 39 -0.30 5.71 -29.98
N HIS A 40 0.19 6.20 -31.11
CA HIS A 40 0.05 5.49 -32.36
C HIS A 40 1.16 4.43 -32.45
N CYS A 41 0.79 3.16 -32.51
CA CYS A 41 1.64 2.08 -33.01
C CYS A 41 0.84 1.37 -34.10
N PRO A 42 1.31 1.29 -35.36
CA PRO A 42 1.03 0.16 -36.20
C PRO A 42 2.15 -0.87 -36.04
N GLU A 43 1.79 -2.06 -35.57
CA GLU A 43 2.51 -3.28 -35.94
C GLU A 43 2.17 -3.54 -37.42
N GLU A 44 3.16 -3.47 -38.31
CA GLU A 44 3.05 -4.07 -39.64
C GLU A 44 3.97 -5.30 -39.68
N GLU A 45 3.36 -6.48 -39.72
CA GLU A 45 4.01 -7.69 -40.24
C GLU A 45 4.35 -7.49 -41.72
N GLN A 46 5.63 -7.63 -42.10
CA GLN A 46 5.98 -8.28 -43.37
C GLN A 46 7.43 -8.78 -43.45
N SER A 47 7.51 -10.07 -43.79
CA SER A 47 8.60 -10.98 -44.19
C SER A 47 10.03 -10.46 -44.47
N SER A 48 10.99 -11.20 -43.91
CA SER A 48 12.44 -11.30 -44.19
C SER A 48 12.79 -11.80 -45.63
N PRO A 49 14.03 -11.72 -46.19
CA PRO A 49 15.22 -12.47 -45.67
C PRO A 49 16.66 -11.86 -45.83
N ALA A 50 17.58 -12.32 -44.95
CA ALA A 50 19.07 -12.55 -45.03
C ALA A 50 20.01 -11.45 -45.60
N THR A 51 21.23 -11.11 -45.10
CA THR A 51 22.35 -11.76 -44.36
C THR A 51 23.37 -10.66 -43.87
N PRO A 52 24.44 -10.93 -43.08
CA PRO A 52 25.21 -9.98 -42.22
C PRO A 52 26.58 -9.53 -42.83
N PRO A 53 27.63 -9.01 -42.12
CA PRO A 53 27.83 -8.50 -40.75
C PRO A 53 28.57 -7.12 -40.65
N SER A 54 28.63 -6.47 -39.47
CA SER A 54 29.90 -5.99 -38.83
C SER A 54 29.74 -5.05 -37.62
N VAL A 55 30.66 -5.24 -36.69
CA VAL A 55 31.01 -4.59 -35.40
C VAL A 55 31.20 -3.06 -35.51
N VAL A 56 30.75 -2.20 -34.58
CA VAL A 56 31.48 -1.56 -33.44
C VAL A 56 30.58 -0.38 -32.90
N PRO A 57 30.64 0.03 -31.60
CA PRO A 57 29.62 0.86 -30.92
C PRO A 57 29.99 2.35 -30.74
N LYS A 58 29.01 3.14 -30.23
CA LYS A 58 28.99 4.56 -29.70
C LYS A 58 27.98 5.42 -30.50
N GLN A 59 27.14 6.30 -29.96
CA GLN A 59 27.20 7.20 -28.79
C GLN A 59 25.78 7.70 -28.45
N GLU A 60 25.54 8.12 -27.20
CA GLU A 60 24.37 8.91 -26.79
C GLU A 60 24.36 10.26 -27.52
N GLU A 61 23.24 10.64 -28.14
CA GLU A 61 22.91 12.05 -28.38
C GLU A 61 21.41 12.31 -28.22
N ASP A 62 21.15 13.45 -27.58
CA ASP A 62 19.90 14.09 -27.24
C ASP A 62 18.97 14.21 -28.47
N ALA A 63 17.88 13.43 -28.47
CA ALA A 63 16.89 13.47 -29.55
C ALA A 63 15.80 14.50 -29.23
N SER A 64 16.00 15.69 -29.80
CA SER A 64 15.03 16.77 -30.02
C SER A 64 13.67 16.23 -30.51
N PRO A 65 12.51 16.79 -30.07
CA PRO A 65 11.23 16.31 -30.52
C PRO A 65 10.99 16.76 -31.97
N CYS A 66 10.94 15.79 -32.90
CA CYS A 66 10.55 16.00 -34.29
C CYS A 66 9.15 16.65 -34.36
N ALA A 67 9.11 17.95 -34.65
CA ALA A 67 7.91 18.64 -35.07
C ALA A 67 7.66 18.31 -36.55
N VAL A 68 6.68 17.45 -36.83
CA VAL A 68 6.12 17.30 -38.19
C VAL A 68 5.20 18.48 -38.50
N PRO A 69 5.45 19.29 -39.56
CA PRO A 69 4.57 20.37 -39.94
C PRO A 69 3.39 19.85 -40.78
N GLY A 70 2.14 20.16 -40.40
CA GLY A 70 1.00 20.05 -41.33
C GLY A 70 -0.33 19.47 -40.83
N MET A 71 -0.51 19.15 -39.55
CA MET A 71 -1.84 18.75 -39.02
C MET A 71 -2.46 19.90 -38.21
N PRO A 72 -3.76 20.23 -38.40
CA PRO A 72 -4.41 21.25 -37.60
C PRO A 72 -4.44 20.77 -36.14
N ALA A 73 -3.95 21.60 -35.21
CA ALA A 73 -3.89 21.32 -33.78
C ALA A 73 -5.28 21.03 -33.13
N SER A 74 -6.38 21.18 -33.88
CA SER A 74 -7.75 21.08 -33.41
C SER A 74 -8.31 19.65 -33.28
N LEU A 75 -7.60 18.60 -33.70
CA LEU A 75 -8.08 17.21 -33.61
C LEU A 75 -7.11 16.24 -32.91
N VAL A 76 -6.21 16.74 -32.07
CA VAL A 76 -5.51 15.85 -31.13
C VAL A 76 -6.48 15.49 -30.01
N ILE A 77 -7.20 14.37 -30.15
CA ILE A 77 -8.02 13.82 -29.07
C ILE A 77 -7.06 13.41 -27.94
N ARG A 78 -6.91 14.28 -26.95
CA ARG A 78 -6.14 13.99 -25.75
C ARG A 78 -6.95 13.06 -24.86
N GLU A 79 -6.49 11.83 -24.70
CA GLU A 79 -7.11 10.89 -23.78
C GLU A 79 -6.84 11.30 -22.34
N ARG A 80 -7.90 11.47 -21.54
CA ARG A 80 -7.77 11.63 -20.09
C ARG A 80 -7.63 10.26 -19.46
N ARG A 81 -6.44 9.95 -18.97
CA ARG A 81 -6.17 8.71 -18.21
C ARG A 81 -6.18 8.98 -16.73
N HIS A 82 -6.80 8.06 -15.99
CA HIS A 82 -6.88 8.10 -14.54
C HIS A 82 -5.85 7.15 -13.96
N PHE A 83 -5.09 7.64 -12.99
CA PHE A 83 -4.06 6.90 -12.26
C PHE A 83 -4.39 6.92 -10.78
N LEU A 84 -4.10 5.84 -10.07
CA LEU A 84 -4.12 5.80 -8.61
C LEU A 84 -2.67 5.74 -8.13
N VAL A 85 -2.26 6.73 -7.35
CA VAL A 85 -0.92 6.77 -6.74
C VAL A 85 -1.08 6.57 -5.25
N CYS A 86 -0.41 5.56 -4.69
CA CYS A 86 -0.48 5.23 -3.27
C CYS A 86 0.91 5.00 -2.68
N VAL A 87 1.09 5.40 -1.42
CA VAL A 87 2.19 4.97 -0.56
C VAL A 87 1.69 3.81 0.29
N ALA A 88 2.45 2.72 0.34
CA ALA A 88 2.12 1.52 1.10
C ALA A 88 3.12 1.31 2.25
N GLN A 89 2.64 1.23 3.48
CA GLN A 89 3.46 1.01 4.68
C GLN A 89 3.12 -0.35 5.33
N PRO A 90 4.12 -1.15 5.73
CA PRO A 90 3.87 -2.42 6.39
C PRO A 90 3.32 -2.22 7.81
N ILE A 91 2.33 -3.03 8.20
CA ILE A 91 1.80 -3.01 9.56
C ILE A 91 2.75 -3.82 10.47
N PRO A 92 3.24 -3.25 11.59
CA PRO A 92 4.12 -3.96 12.51
C PRO A 92 3.39 -5.15 13.14
N HIS A 93 4.08 -6.30 13.20
CA HIS A 93 3.52 -7.50 13.82
C HIS A 93 3.60 -7.38 15.34
N PRO A 94 2.55 -7.72 16.10
CA PRO A 94 2.54 -7.63 17.56
C PRO A 94 3.54 -8.58 18.25
N SER A 95 4.15 -9.52 17.53
CA SER A 95 5.24 -10.36 18.07
C SER A 95 6.64 -9.76 17.88
N ASN A 96 6.76 -8.67 17.13
CA ASN A 96 8.05 -8.05 16.78
C ASN A 96 8.15 -6.61 17.32
N ILE A 97 7.57 -6.38 18.50
CA ILE A 97 7.56 -5.08 19.19
C ILE A 97 8.88 -4.94 19.96
N GLU A 98 10.02 -5.01 19.25
CA GLU A 98 11.36 -4.85 19.85
C GLU A 98 11.76 -3.36 19.98
N VAL A 99 10.91 -2.45 19.49
CA VAL A 99 11.15 -1.00 19.57
C VAL A 99 10.64 -0.49 20.92
N PRO A 100 11.43 0.33 21.66
CA PRO A 100 10.94 1.00 22.85
C PRO A 100 9.68 1.77 22.49
N LEU A 101 8.56 1.39 23.08
CA LEU A 101 7.33 2.17 22.95
C LEU A 101 7.62 3.55 23.53
N GLY A 102 7.38 4.58 22.72
CA GLY A 102 7.57 5.96 23.13
C GLY A 102 6.77 6.27 24.39
N SER A 103 7.10 7.38 25.06
CA SER A 103 6.41 7.79 26.28
C SER A 103 4.90 7.85 26.10
N HIS A 104 4.40 8.26 24.92
CA HIS A 104 2.98 8.44 24.59
C HIS A 104 2.27 7.18 24.05
N THR A 105 2.82 5.99 24.27
CA THR A 105 2.23 4.74 23.81
C THR A 105 2.08 3.75 24.97
N PHE A 106 0.90 3.13 25.06
CA PHE A 106 0.59 2.06 26.01
C PHE A 106 0.08 0.82 25.26
N LEU A 107 0.10 -0.34 25.93
CA LEU A 107 -0.42 -1.58 25.39
C LEU A 107 -1.67 -2.05 26.13
N SER A 108 -2.61 -2.61 25.37
CA SER A 108 -3.73 -3.37 25.92
C SER A 108 -3.96 -4.63 25.08
N ARG A 109 -4.47 -5.67 25.72
CA ARG A 109 -4.87 -6.92 25.06
C ARG A 109 -6.35 -7.16 25.30
N HIS A 110 -7.03 -7.66 24.28
CA HIS A 110 -8.47 -7.87 24.30
C HIS A 110 -8.83 -9.28 23.88
N ASN A 111 -9.93 -9.79 24.40
CA ASN A 111 -10.56 -10.98 23.84
C ASN A 111 -11.32 -10.63 22.53
N PRO A 112 -11.85 -11.61 21.77
CA PRO A 112 -12.61 -11.34 20.55
C PRO A 112 -13.85 -10.45 20.75
N SER A 113 -14.39 -10.38 21.96
CA SER A 113 -15.50 -9.49 22.35
C SER A 113 -15.05 -8.07 22.69
N MET A 114 -13.78 -7.72 22.42
CA MET A 114 -13.17 -6.43 22.74
C MET A 114 -13.25 -6.09 24.24
N CYS A 115 -13.15 -7.09 25.12
CA CYS A 115 -12.98 -6.86 26.55
C CYS A 115 -11.51 -6.94 26.97
N PHE A 116 -11.09 -6.01 27.83
CA PHE A 116 -9.71 -5.95 28.34
C PHE A 116 -9.34 -7.23 29.09
N THR A 117 -8.23 -7.84 28.69
CA THR A 117 -7.61 -9.00 29.34
C THR A 117 -6.23 -8.67 29.93
N HIS A 118 -5.60 -7.60 29.44
CA HIS A 118 -4.36 -7.06 29.97
C HIS A 118 -4.28 -5.57 29.63
N VAL A 119 -3.79 -4.77 30.57
CA VAL A 119 -3.64 -3.31 30.45
C VAL A 119 -2.30 -2.92 31.07
N ASP A 120 -1.52 -2.13 30.33
CA ASP A 120 -0.27 -1.55 30.81
C ASP A 120 -0.54 -0.49 31.89
N GLU A 121 0.29 -0.43 32.93
CA GLU A 121 0.17 0.51 34.05
C GLU A 121 0.21 1.97 33.58
N ARG A 122 0.90 2.24 32.46
CA ARG A 122 0.97 3.57 31.85
C ARG A 122 -0.40 4.13 31.47
N THR A 123 -1.41 3.28 31.31
CA THR A 123 -2.77 3.68 30.92
C THR A 123 -3.36 4.70 31.90
N GLU A 124 -3.05 4.59 33.20
CA GLU A 124 -3.53 5.53 34.21
C GLU A 124 -3.02 6.95 33.94
N THR A 125 -1.74 7.10 33.60
CA THR A 125 -1.14 8.39 33.25
C THR A 125 -1.77 9.02 32.01
N PHE A 126 -2.21 8.22 31.04
CA PHE A 126 -2.75 8.71 29.76
C PHE A 126 -4.25 8.94 29.77
N LEU A 127 -5.00 8.02 30.37
CA LEU A 127 -6.46 7.98 30.29
C LEU A 127 -7.14 8.26 31.63
N GLY A 128 -6.39 8.25 32.74
CA GLY A 128 -6.93 8.43 34.09
C GLY A 128 -7.66 7.22 34.65
N TYR A 129 -7.59 6.06 33.97
CA TYR A 129 -8.20 4.81 34.44
C TYR A 129 -7.12 3.87 34.98
N ALA A 130 -7.36 3.35 36.18
CA ALA A 130 -6.51 2.30 36.74
C ALA A 130 -6.72 0.99 35.97
N SER A 131 -5.68 0.14 35.93
CA SER A 131 -5.75 -1.14 35.23
C SER A 131 -6.87 -2.03 35.75
N GLU A 132 -7.13 -2.06 37.07
CA GLU A 132 -8.21 -2.88 37.64
C GLU A 132 -9.60 -2.42 37.21
N GLU A 133 -9.76 -1.12 36.93
CA GLU A 133 -11.03 -0.58 36.47
C GLU A 133 -11.33 -0.95 35.03
N LEU A 134 -10.33 -1.23 34.21
CA LEU A 134 -10.50 -1.55 32.80
C LEU A 134 -10.68 -3.06 32.56
N LEU A 135 -10.00 -3.90 33.35
CA LEU A 135 -10.02 -5.35 33.19
C LEU A 135 -11.45 -5.92 33.16
N GLY A 136 -11.71 -6.77 32.17
CA GLY A 136 -13.01 -7.42 31.96
C GLY A 136 -14.09 -6.53 31.32
N LYS A 137 -13.90 -5.21 31.26
CA LYS A 137 -14.86 -4.31 30.61
C LYS A 137 -14.64 -4.27 29.10
N SER A 138 -15.72 -3.98 28.35
CA SER A 138 -15.65 -3.79 26.91
C SER A 138 -15.08 -2.42 26.56
N VAL A 139 -14.15 -2.36 25.60
CA VAL A 139 -13.61 -1.10 25.06
C VAL A 139 -14.72 -0.21 24.51
N TYR A 140 -15.79 -0.80 23.95
CA TYR A 140 -16.90 -0.04 23.38
C TYR A 140 -17.60 0.88 24.40
N SER A 141 -17.53 0.58 25.70
CA SER A 141 -18.10 1.43 26.76
C SER A 141 -17.36 2.76 26.94
N TYR A 142 -16.15 2.89 26.37
CA TYR A 142 -15.27 4.06 26.53
C TYR A 142 -15.16 4.90 25.27
N PHE A 143 -15.78 4.49 24.16
CA PHE A 143 -15.75 5.25 22.92
C PHE A 143 -16.70 6.44 22.96
N ASP A 144 -16.30 7.52 22.29
CA ASP A 144 -17.20 8.63 22.01
C ASP A 144 -18.36 8.12 21.15
N PRO A 145 -19.64 8.44 21.50
CA PRO A 145 -20.80 7.97 20.75
C PRO A 145 -20.75 8.25 19.24
N ARG A 146 -20.03 9.30 18.82
CA ARG A 146 -19.89 9.69 17.40
C ARG A 146 -18.99 8.73 16.63
N ASP A 147 -18.06 8.05 17.30
CA ASP A 147 -17.11 7.13 16.67
C ASP A 147 -17.55 5.66 16.72
N VAL A 148 -18.48 5.30 17.61
CA VAL A 148 -18.91 3.90 17.82
C VAL A 148 -19.33 3.22 16.52
N LEU A 149 -20.11 3.88 15.67
CA LEU A 149 -20.60 3.29 14.41
C LEU A 149 -19.46 2.93 13.44
N ARG A 150 -18.47 3.82 13.31
CA ARG A 150 -17.30 3.60 12.45
C ARG A 150 -16.43 2.48 13.02
N LEU A 151 -16.17 2.52 14.33
CA LEU A 151 -15.34 1.52 15.00
C LEU A 151 -15.98 0.12 14.93
N GLN A 152 -17.29 0.00 15.13
CA GLN A 152 -17.99 -1.27 14.97
C GLN A 152 -17.90 -1.83 13.55
N GLN A 153 -17.90 -0.99 12.52
CA GLN A 153 -17.69 -1.43 11.14
C GLN A 153 -16.27 -1.98 10.93
N ASP A 154 -15.26 -1.33 11.50
CA ASP A 154 -13.85 -1.71 11.33
C ASP A 154 -13.49 -3.01 12.06
N PHE A 155 -14.08 -3.26 13.23
CA PHE A 155 -13.79 -4.43 14.06
C PHE A 155 -14.72 -5.63 13.82
N LYS A 156 -15.75 -5.49 12.97
CA LYS A 156 -16.65 -6.61 12.68
C LYS A 156 -15.90 -7.69 11.90
N THR A 157 -15.65 -8.82 12.54
CA THR A 157 -15.19 -10.03 11.87
C THR A 157 -16.22 -10.38 10.80
N ARG A 158 -15.81 -10.38 9.53
CA ARG A 158 -16.63 -10.95 8.47
C ARG A 158 -16.57 -12.46 8.65
N GLU A 159 -17.67 -13.06 9.09
CA GLU A 159 -17.88 -14.52 9.05
C GLU A 159 -17.84 -15.03 7.61
#